data_AF-A0A4Q2XY23-F1
#
_entry.id   AF-A0A4Q2XY23-F1
#
_cell.length_a   1.000
_cell.length_b   1.000
_cell.length_c   1.000
_cell.angle_alpha   90.00
_cell.angle_beta   90.00
_cell.angle_gamma   90.00
#
_symmetry.space_group_name_H-M   'P 1'
#
loop_
_entity.id
_entity.type
_entity.pdbx_description
1 polymer ?
#
loop_
_entity_poly.entity_id
_entity_poly.type
_entity_poly.pdbx_seq_one_letter_code
_entity_poly.pdbx_strand_id
1 'polypeptide(L)'
;MDHQAIAALLGLPESATDAEITHAATVLTNRARSAEEAAADADMARFAAVIPDASKPYWRGQLISNRAAALPVLESMLPLLSAAGTSSTVPAASTGHTAGGFQPAPLHNRTDAAAPPPPGSGNAGDRQPLTEADKMSRQNSAIALVLNRNRGLSHAEAFDIARTEQPGLFQ
;
A
#
# COMPACT_ATOMS: atom_id res chain seq x y z
N MET A 1 21.50 21.17 8.13
CA MET A 1 21.62 21.08 6.66
C MET A 1 22.47 22.24 6.21
N ASP A 2 23.46 21.98 5.36
CA ASP A 2 24.37 23.00 4.86
C ASP A 2 23.71 23.79 3.73
N HIS A 3 23.46 25.09 3.93
CA HIS A 3 22.83 25.96 2.94
C HIS A 3 23.67 26.08 1.66
N GLN A 4 25.00 25.95 1.77
CA GLN A 4 25.89 25.99 0.61
C GLN A 4 25.71 24.73 -0.26
N ALA A 5 25.52 23.58 0.38
CA ALA A 5 25.20 22.33 -0.33
C ALA A 5 23.82 22.38 -1.00
N ILE A 6 22.82 23.01 -0.37
CA ILE A 6 21.48 23.19 -0.97
C ILE A 6 21.55 24.17 -2.14
N ALA A 7 22.29 25.28 -2.01
CA ALA A 7 22.48 26.23 -3.11
C ALA A 7 23.12 25.56 -4.33
N ALA A 8 24.17 24.76 -4.12
CA ALA A 8 24.81 23.98 -5.19
C ALA A 8 23.84 22.98 -5.84
N LEU A 9 23.02 22.28 -5.05
CA LEU A 9 22.01 21.34 -5.56
C LEU A 9 20.92 22.06 -6.38
N LEU A 10 20.55 23.27 -5.99
CA LEU A 10 19.56 24.11 -6.66
C LEU A 10 20.14 24.91 -7.85
N GLY A 11 21.45 24.80 -8.11
CA GLY A 11 22.14 25.56 -9.16
C GLY A 11 22.20 27.07 -8.88
N LEU A 12 22.09 27.47 -7.61
CA LEU A 12 22.21 28.85 -7.17
C LEU A 12 23.68 29.25 -7.00
N PRO A 13 24.02 30.54 -7.21
CA PRO A 13 25.39 31.02 -6.97
C PRO A 13 25.77 30.87 -5.49
N GLU A 14 27.06 30.72 -5.18
CA GLU A 14 27.54 30.64 -3.80
C GLU A 14 27.27 31.90 -2.97
N SER A 15 27.00 33.04 -3.64
CA SER A 15 26.57 34.28 -3.03
C SER A 15 25.07 34.37 -2.74
N ALA A 16 24.30 33.31 -3.04
CA ALA A 16 22.86 33.29 -2.81
C ALA A 16 22.57 33.42 -1.32
N THR A 17 21.60 34.26 -1.00
CA THR A 17 21.16 34.48 0.37
C THR A 17 20.31 33.30 0.86
N ASP A 18 20.27 33.10 2.18
CA ASP A 18 19.42 32.09 2.82
C ASP A 18 17.94 32.21 2.40
N ALA A 19 17.46 33.43 2.17
CA ALA A 19 16.11 33.70 1.72
C ALA A 19 15.88 33.22 0.27
N GLU A 20 16.84 33.44 -0.63
CA GLU A 20 16.78 32.97 -2.02
C GLU A 20 16.85 31.43 -2.08
N ILE A 21 17.73 30.82 -1.27
CA ILE A 21 17.86 29.37 -1.15
C ILE A 21 16.55 28.76 -0.65
N THR A 22 15.97 29.32 0.42
CA THR A 22 14.69 28.86 0.98
C THR A 22 13.55 29.02 -0.02
N HIS A 23 13.48 30.14 -0.73
CA HIS A 23 12.47 30.40 -1.74
C HIS A 23 12.58 29.40 -2.90
N ALA A 24 13.79 29.20 -3.44
CA ALA A 24 14.04 28.27 -4.51
C ALA A 24 13.72 26.82 -4.12
N ALA A 25 14.10 26.39 -2.92
CA ALA A 25 13.74 25.08 -2.38
C ALA A 25 12.21 24.91 -2.31
N THR A 26 11.50 25.91 -1.78
CA THR A 26 10.03 25.90 -1.70
C THR A 26 9.37 25.81 -3.06
N VAL A 27 9.86 26.59 -4.04
CA VAL A 27 9.37 26.56 -5.43
C VAL A 27 9.59 25.18 -6.04
N LEU A 28 10.77 24.58 -5.83
CA LEU A 28 11.07 23.24 -6.35
C LEU A 28 10.17 22.17 -5.73
N THR A 29 9.98 22.19 -4.41
CA THR A 29 9.05 21.28 -3.71
C THR A 29 7.62 21.43 -4.23
N ASN A 30 7.17 22.67 -4.47
CA ASN A 30 5.86 22.92 -5.04
C ASN A 30 5.74 22.36 -6.46
N ARG A 31 6.75 22.57 -7.31
CA ARG A 31 6.79 22.03 -8.68
C ARG A 31 6.79 20.50 -8.69
N ALA A 32 7.56 19.87 -7.81
CA ALA A 32 7.60 18.41 -7.67
C ALA A 32 6.22 17.87 -7.28
N ARG A 33 5.54 18.49 -6.31
CA ARG A 33 4.17 18.12 -5.93
C ARG A 33 3.19 18.27 -7.10
N SER A 34 3.23 19.39 -7.81
CA SER A 34 2.36 19.61 -8.96
C SER A 34 2.62 18.61 -10.08
N ALA A 35 3.88 18.20 -10.29
CA ALA A 35 4.21 17.16 -11.27
C ALA A 35 3.65 15.79 -10.87
N GLU A 36 3.72 15.42 -9.59
CA GLU A 36 3.12 14.17 -9.08
C GLU A 36 1.60 14.16 -9.21
N GLU A 37 0.95 15.28 -8.88
CA GLU A 37 -0.50 15.44 -9.07
C GLU A 37 -0.87 15.31 -10.55
N ALA A 38 -0.14 15.97 -11.45
CA ALA A 38 -0.36 15.87 -12.89
C ALA A 38 -0.16 14.44 -13.42
N ALA A 39 0.84 13.72 -12.92
CA ALA A 39 1.07 12.33 -13.27
C ALA A 39 -0.07 11.42 -12.79
N ALA A 40 -0.54 11.62 -11.54
CA ALA A 40 -1.71 10.91 -11.03
C ALA A 40 -2.97 11.22 -11.86
N ASP A 41 -3.19 12.47 -12.25
CA ASP A 41 -4.33 12.87 -13.08
C ASP A 41 -4.27 12.26 -14.49
N ALA A 42 -3.08 12.16 -15.08
CA ALA A 42 -2.87 11.48 -16.36
C ALA A 42 -3.21 9.98 -16.27
N ASP A 43 -2.79 9.30 -15.20
CA ASP A 43 -3.13 7.90 -14.97
C ASP A 43 -4.64 7.72 -14.71
N MET A 44 -5.26 8.61 -13.95
CA MET A 44 -6.70 8.58 -13.73
C MET A 44 -7.48 8.76 -15.04
N ALA A 45 -7.02 9.64 -15.93
CA ALA A 45 -7.60 9.80 -17.27
C ALA A 45 -7.44 8.53 -18.11
N ARG A 46 -6.26 7.90 -18.07
CA ARG A 46 -5.98 6.65 -18.79
C ARG A 46 -6.91 5.50 -18.37
N PHE A 47 -7.25 5.43 -17.08
CA PHE A 47 -8.10 4.37 -16.52
C PHE A 47 -9.55 4.81 -16.27
N ALA A 48 -9.98 5.95 -16.81
CA ALA A 48 -11.32 6.51 -16.57
C ALA A 48 -12.47 5.56 -16.99
N ALA A 49 -12.23 4.67 -17.96
CA ALA A 49 -13.22 3.70 -18.41
C ALA A 49 -13.50 2.56 -17.43
N VAL A 50 -12.57 2.29 -16.50
CA VAL A 50 -12.66 1.17 -15.55
C VAL A 50 -12.81 1.62 -14.10
N ILE A 51 -12.56 2.90 -13.82
CA ILE A 51 -12.69 3.47 -12.47
C ILE A 51 -14.04 4.21 -12.36
N PRO A 52 -14.95 3.74 -11.51
CA PRO A 52 -16.19 4.47 -11.19
C PRO A 52 -15.91 5.88 -10.67
N ASP A 53 -16.74 6.86 -11.04
CA ASP A 53 -16.55 8.27 -10.63
C ASP A 53 -16.43 8.45 -9.11
N ALA A 54 -17.23 7.70 -8.34
CA ALA A 54 -17.24 7.74 -6.88
C ALA A 54 -15.91 7.30 -6.25
N SER A 55 -15.10 6.47 -6.93
CA SER A 55 -13.82 5.98 -6.41
C SER A 55 -12.61 6.73 -6.97
N LYS A 56 -12.80 7.66 -7.92
CA LYS A 56 -11.70 8.45 -8.51
C LYS A 56 -10.86 9.21 -7.46
N PRO A 57 -11.45 9.89 -6.45
CA PRO A 57 -10.65 10.58 -5.43
C PRO A 57 -9.77 9.62 -4.62
N TYR A 58 -10.27 8.43 -4.31
CA TYR A 58 -9.52 7.39 -3.60
C TYR A 58 -8.31 6.92 -4.42
N TRP A 59 -8.53 6.55 -5.68
CA TRP A 59 -7.47 6.05 -6.55
C TRP A 59 -6.40 7.10 -6.85
N ARG A 60 -6.81 8.36 -7.05
CA ARG A 60 -5.88 9.48 -7.18
C ARG A 60 -4.99 9.62 -5.93
N GLY A 61 -5.60 9.55 -4.75
CA GLY A 61 -4.86 9.57 -3.48
C GLY A 61 -3.87 8.41 -3.36
N GLN A 62 -4.29 7.19 -3.72
CA GLN A 62 -3.42 6.01 -3.70
C GLN A 62 -2.21 6.14 -4.62
N LEU A 63 -2.39 6.65 -5.84
CA LEU A 63 -1.30 6.85 -6.80
C LEU A 63 -0.22 7.78 -6.24
N ILE A 64 -0.63 8.89 -5.63
CA ILE A 64 0.29 9.87 -5.03
C ILE A 64 0.97 9.28 -3.79
N SER A 65 0.19 8.73 -2.85
CA SER A 65 0.72 8.19 -1.60
C SER A 65 1.66 7.01 -1.81
N ASN A 66 1.35 6.10 -2.73
CA ASN A 66 2.19 4.93 -2.98
C ASN A 66 3.52 5.31 -3.63
N ARG A 67 3.54 6.29 -4.53
CA ARG A 67 4.81 6.82 -5.08
C ARG A 67 5.67 7.45 -4.01
N ALA A 68 5.08 8.28 -3.15
CA ALA A 68 5.79 8.90 -2.04
C ALA A 68 6.35 7.84 -1.06
N ALA A 69 5.61 6.76 -0.79
CA ALA A 69 6.06 5.68 0.08
C ALA A 69 7.12 4.76 -0.55
N ALA A 70 7.14 4.63 -1.88
CA ALA A 70 8.11 3.80 -2.58
C ALA A 70 9.52 4.40 -2.59
N LEU A 71 9.66 5.74 -2.65
CA LEU A 71 10.96 6.40 -2.76
C LEU A 71 11.93 6.08 -1.61
N PRO A 72 11.55 6.22 -0.32
CA PRO A 72 12.44 5.86 0.80
C PRO A 72 12.85 4.38 0.79
N VAL A 73 11.94 3.50 0.36
CA VAL A 73 12.22 2.06 0.25
C VAL A 73 13.26 1.81 -0.85
N LEU A 74 13.09 2.41 -2.02
CA LEU A 74 14.06 2.30 -3.11
C LEU A 74 15.42 2.93 -2.75
N GLU A 75 15.42 4.07 -2.06
CA GLU A 75 16.64 4.71 -1.56
C GLU A 75 17.39 3.81 -0.57
N SER A 76 16.67 3.10 0.31
CA SER A 76 17.26 2.12 1.23
C SER A 76 17.92 0.93 0.52
N MET A 77 17.54 0.65 -0.73
CA MET A 77 18.12 -0.42 -1.54
C MET A 77 19.37 0.03 -2.32
N LEU A 78 19.60 1.34 -2.52
CA LEU A 78 20.78 1.84 -3.24
C LEU A 78 22.12 1.38 -2.62
N PRO A 79 22.32 1.39 -1.29
CA PRO A 79 23.54 0.89 -0.66
C PRO A 79 23.80 -0.60 -0.90
N LEU A 80 22.73 -1.39 -1.09
CA LEU A 80 22.84 -2.82 -1.39
C LEU A 80 23.43 -3.06 -2.78
N LEU A 81 23.20 -2.12 -3.71
CA LEU A 81 23.78 -2.16 -5.05
C LEU A 81 25.29 -1.89 -5.01
N SER A 82 25.75 -0.99 -4.14
CA SER A 82 27.18 -0.72 -3.93
C SER A 82 27.90 -1.82 -3.16
N ALA A 83 27.19 -2.55 -2.27
CA ALA A 83 27.74 -3.68 -1.54
C ALA A 83 27.78 -4.98 -2.37
N ALA A 84 27.02 -5.07 -3.48
CA ALA A 84 27.03 -6.23 -4.36
C ALA A 84 28.36 -6.43 -5.13
N GLY A 85 29.30 -5.48 -5.05
CA GLY A 85 30.66 -5.60 -5.59
C GLY A 85 31.69 -6.23 -4.64
N THR A 86 31.33 -6.46 -3.37
CA THR A 86 32.24 -7.03 -2.37
C THR A 86 31.53 -8.11 -1.57
N SER A 87 31.78 -9.35 -1.99
CA SER A 87 31.84 -10.52 -1.12
C SER A 87 30.57 -10.82 -0.30
N SER A 88 29.77 -11.74 -0.85
CA SER A 88 29.28 -12.93 -0.16
C SER A 88 29.40 -12.92 1.38
N THR A 89 28.32 -12.55 2.06
CA THR A 89 27.84 -13.26 3.26
C THR A 89 26.34 -13.04 3.43
N VAL A 90 25.57 -13.94 2.84
CA VAL A 90 24.18 -14.21 3.23
C VAL A 90 24.19 -14.62 4.72
N PRO A 91 23.34 -14.06 5.60
CA PRO A 91 23.13 -14.62 6.92
C PRO A 91 22.60 -16.05 6.74
N ALA A 92 23.38 -17.03 7.18
CA ALA A 92 23.08 -18.44 7.02
C ALA A 92 21.69 -18.76 7.58
N ALA A 93 20.77 -19.12 6.68
CA ALA A 93 19.65 -19.97 7.04
C ALA A 93 20.20 -21.30 7.55
N SER A 94 19.88 -21.63 8.80
CA SER A 94 20.13 -22.94 9.36
C SER A 94 19.33 -23.99 8.58
N THR A 95 20.06 -24.80 7.82
CA THR A 95 19.86 -26.23 7.57
C THR A 95 18.53 -26.69 6.96
N GLY A 96 18.57 -27.07 5.68
CA GLY A 96 17.78 -28.20 5.19
C GLY A 96 17.43 -28.21 3.70
N HIS A 97 18.21 -28.96 2.94
CA HIS A 97 17.81 -29.74 1.74
C HIS A 97 17.61 -29.04 0.37
N THR A 98 18.64 -29.30 -0.45
CA THR A 98 18.62 -29.76 -1.85
C THR A 98 18.25 -28.80 -2.99
N ALA A 99 19.21 -28.72 -3.92
CA ALA A 99 19.14 -28.21 -5.27
C ALA A 99 17.88 -28.63 -6.05
N GLY A 100 17.25 -27.67 -6.73
CA GLY A 100 16.23 -27.90 -7.75
C GLY A 100 15.45 -26.63 -8.06
N GLY A 101 15.58 -26.16 -9.30
CA GLY A 101 14.68 -25.25 -10.03
C GLY A 101 13.87 -24.20 -9.27
N PHE A 102 14.03 -22.93 -9.62
CA PHE A 102 13.08 -21.88 -9.28
C PHE A 102 11.75 -22.13 -10.00
N GLN A 103 10.93 -23.02 -9.45
CA GLN A 103 9.49 -23.05 -9.71
C GLN A 103 8.89 -21.95 -8.83
N PRO A 104 8.29 -20.89 -9.40
CA PRO A 104 7.57 -19.93 -8.58
C PRO A 104 6.48 -20.70 -7.84
N ALA A 105 6.51 -20.62 -6.50
CA ALA A 105 5.51 -21.27 -5.67
C ALA A 105 4.10 -20.87 -6.15
N PRO A 106 3.15 -21.81 -6.29
CA PRO A 106 1.79 -21.47 -6.67
C PRO A 106 1.25 -20.41 -5.71
N LEU A 107 0.73 -19.31 -6.28
CA LEU A 107 0.16 -18.19 -5.54
C LEU A 107 -1.11 -18.63 -4.80
N HIS A 108 -0.95 -19.26 -3.65
CA HIS A 108 -2.04 -19.67 -2.75
C HIS A 108 -2.76 -18.46 -2.11
N ASN A 109 -2.21 -17.25 -2.25
CA ASN A 109 -2.76 -16.03 -1.67
C ASN A 109 -3.66 -15.23 -2.63
N ARG A 110 -4.02 -15.76 -3.81
CA ARG A 110 -4.99 -15.06 -4.70
C ARG A 110 -6.40 -14.99 -4.13
N THR A 111 -6.76 -15.90 -3.23
CA THR A 111 -8.02 -15.86 -2.48
C THR A 111 -8.01 -14.83 -1.34
N ASP A 112 -6.82 -14.43 -0.87
CA ASP A 112 -6.59 -13.42 0.18
C ASP A 112 -6.11 -12.07 -0.37
N ALA A 113 -6.01 -11.93 -1.70
CA ALA A 113 -5.86 -10.63 -2.33
C ALA A 113 -7.21 -9.91 -2.21
N ALA A 114 -7.44 -9.33 -1.03
CA ALA A 114 -8.57 -8.46 -0.76
C ALA A 114 -8.70 -7.48 -1.92
N ALA A 115 -9.90 -7.44 -2.52
CA ALA A 115 -10.26 -6.38 -3.44
C ALA A 115 -9.91 -5.04 -2.76
N PRO A 116 -9.39 -4.06 -3.51
CA PRO A 116 -9.08 -2.75 -2.96
C PRO A 116 -10.32 -2.25 -2.20
N PRO A 117 -10.15 -1.82 -0.94
CA PRO A 117 -11.29 -1.51 -0.09
C PRO A 117 -12.12 -0.39 -0.73
N PRO A 118 -13.45 -0.39 -0.50
CA PRO A 118 -14.30 0.67 -1.01
C PRO A 118 -13.80 2.05 -0.52
N PRO A 119 -13.94 3.10 -1.33
CA PRO A 119 -13.50 4.45 -0.95
C PRO A 119 -14.17 4.84 0.37
N GLY A 120 -13.33 5.07 1.41
CA GLY A 120 -13.77 5.35 2.78
C GLY A 120 -13.09 4.48 3.85
N SER A 121 -12.49 3.35 3.48
CA SER A 121 -11.69 2.54 4.40
C SER A 121 -10.28 3.11 4.52
N GLY A 122 -10.13 4.10 5.40
CA GLY A 122 -8.83 4.51 5.89
C GLY A 122 -8.17 3.35 6.64
N ASN A 123 -7.00 2.92 6.19
CA ASN A 123 -6.08 2.17 7.04
C ASN A 123 -5.55 3.15 8.10
N ALA A 124 -6.22 3.20 9.24
CA ALA A 124 -5.61 3.61 10.49
C ALA A 124 -5.79 2.44 11.44
N GLY A 125 -4.67 1.81 11.79
CA GLY A 125 -4.62 0.92 12.93
C GLY A 125 -5.02 1.72 14.16
N ASP A 126 -6.27 1.56 14.56
CA ASP A 126 -6.78 1.81 15.89
C ASP A 126 -8.11 1.09 16.01
N ARG A 127 -8.34 0.46 17.16
CA ARG A 127 -9.57 -0.25 17.51
C ARG A 127 -10.75 0.73 17.58
N GLN A 128 -11.24 1.19 16.43
CA GLN A 128 -12.53 1.86 16.35
C GLN A 128 -13.63 0.82 16.55
N PRO A 129 -14.66 1.10 17.37
CA PRO A 129 -15.81 0.22 17.48
C PRO A 129 -16.43 0.05 16.08
N LEU A 130 -16.60 -1.20 15.66
CA LEU A 130 -17.19 -1.55 14.38
C LEU A 130 -18.53 -0.83 14.24
N THR A 131 -18.70 -0.08 13.14
CA THR A 131 -20.00 0.49 12.80
C THR A 131 -21.01 -0.65 12.62
N GLU A 132 -22.29 -0.37 12.82
CA GLU A 132 -23.34 -1.40 12.69
C GLU A 132 -23.36 -2.03 11.28
N ALA A 133 -23.07 -1.22 10.26
CA ALA A 133 -22.91 -1.66 8.88
C ALA A 133 -21.70 -2.61 8.70
N ASP A 134 -20.57 -2.30 9.33
CA ASP A 134 -19.37 -3.17 9.28
C ASP A 134 -19.60 -4.49 10.01
N LYS A 135 -20.33 -4.47 11.13
CA LYS A 135 -20.73 -5.68 11.85
C LYS A 135 -21.61 -6.56 10.98
N MET A 136 -22.67 -6.01 10.38
CA MET A 136 -23.56 -6.75 9.48
C MET A 136 -22.81 -7.31 8.27
N SER A 137 -21.91 -6.52 7.66
CA SER A 137 -21.11 -6.99 6.53
C SER A 137 -20.23 -8.18 6.92
N ARG A 138 -19.57 -8.11 8.08
CA ARG A 138 -18.72 -9.20 8.58
C ARG A 138 -19.54 -10.44 8.96
N GLN A 139 -20.71 -10.27 9.58
CA GLN A 139 -21.62 -11.38 9.89
C GLN A 139 -22.05 -12.11 8.60
N ASN A 140 -22.44 -11.36 7.57
CA ASN A 140 -22.83 -11.91 6.27
C ASN A 140 -21.66 -12.65 5.59
N SER A 141 -20.44 -12.10 5.68
CA SER A 141 -19.24 -12.78 5.20
C SER A 141 -18.95 -14.09 5.95
N ALA A 142 -19.12 -14.11 7.28
CA ALA A 142 -18.93 -15.31 8.08
C ALA A 142 -19.94 -16.42 7.71
N ILE A 143 -21.21 -16.07 7.52
CA ILE A 143 -22.26 -17.01 7.09
C ILE A 143 -21.96 -17.56 5.68
N ALA A 144 -21.54 -16.70 4.75
CA ALA A 144 -21.20 -17.11 3.39
C ALA A 144 -19.99 -18.08 3.35
N LEU A 145 -19.00 -17.89 4.23
CA LEU A 145 -17.87 -18.81 4.37
C LEU A 145 -18.34 -20.20 4.83
N VAL A 146 -19.26 -20.26 5.79
CA VAL A 146 -19.83 -21.53 6.26
C VAL A 146 -20.61 -22.24 5.14
N LEU A 147 -21.42 -21.50 4.38
CA LEU A 147 -22.16 -22.06 3.24
C LEU A 147 -21.23 -22.58 2.13
N ASN A 148 -20.15 -21.87 1.83
CA ASN A 148 -19.18 -22.28 0.83
C ASN A 148 -18.37 -23.52 1.25
N ARG A 149 -18.02 -23.61 2.54
CA ARG A 149 -17.31 -24.75 3.11
C ARG A 149 -18.20 -25.99 3.19
N ASN A 150 -19.47 -25.81 3.51
CA ASN A 150 -20.43 -26.89 3.77
C ASN A 150 -21.59 -26.83 2.77
N ARG A 151 -21.34 -27.32 1.55
CA ARG A 151 -22.34 -27.33 0.47
C ARG A 151 -23.60 -28.07 0.91
N GLY A 152 -24.76 -27.42 0.80
CA GLY A 152 -26.07 -27.99 1.12
C GLY A 152 -26.65 -27.60 2.49
N LEU A 153 -25.93 -26.83 3.30
CA LEU A 153 -26.50 -26.24 4.51
C LEU A 153 -27.50 -25.13 4.18
N SER A 154 -28.54 -25.03 4.99
CA SER A 154 -29.44 -23.88 4.96
C SER A 154 -28.76 -22.65 5.56
N HIS A 155 -29.25 -21.46 5.18
CA HIS A 155 -28.73 -20.20 5.72
C HIS A 155 -28.91 -20.11 7.25
N ALA A 156 -29.96 -20.72 7.81
CA ALA A 156 -30.20 -20.72 9.26
C ALA A 156 -29.15 -21.57 10.00
N GLU A 157 -28.84 -22.76 9.48
CA GLU A 157 -27.78 -23.61 10.04
C GLU A 157 -26.40 -22.97 9.91
N ALA A 158 -26.14 -22.32 8.77
CA ALA A 158 -24.89 -21.58 8.56
C ALA A 158 -24.74 -20.39 9.52
N PHE A 159 -25.86 -19.72 9.85
CA PHE A 159 -25.88 -18.66 10.87
C PHE A 159 -25.54 -19.19 12.26
N ASP A 160 -26.12 -20.31 12.68
CA ASP A 160 -25.84 -20.89 13.99
C ASP A 160 -24.39 -21.37 14.12
N ILE A 161 -23.83 -21.95 13.06
CA ILE A 161 -22.43 -22.33 13.00
C ILE A 161 -21.53 -21.09 13.03
N ALA A 162 -21.81 -20.07 12.22
CA ALA A 162 -21.03 -18.83 12.21
C ALA A 162 -21.06 -18.11 13.56
N ARG A 163 -22.22 -18.11 14.24
CA ARG A 163 -22.39 -17.57 15.58
C ARG A 163 -21.60 -18.34 16.64
N THR A 164 -21.51 -19.66 16.49
CA THR A 164 -20.71 -20.52 17.37
C THR A 164 -19.21 -20.33 17.15
N GLU A 165 -18.78 -20.15 15.90
CA GLU A 165 -17.38 -19.94 15.53
C GLU A 165 -16.88 -18.52 15.84
N GLN A 166 -17.77 -17.51 15.77
CA GLN A 166 -17.41 -16.10 15.94
C GLN A 166 -18.38 -15.36 16.89
N PRO A 167 -18.47 -15.75 18.17
CA PRO A 167 -19.50 -15.23 19.09
C PRO A 167 -19.42 -13.71 19.28
N GLY A 168 -18.22 -13.12 19.29
CA GLY A 168 -18.05 -11.67 19.46
C GLY A 168 -18.51 -10.82 18.27
N LEU A 169 -18.83 -11.46 17.14
CA LEU A 169 -19.34 -10.77 15.95
C LEU A 169 -20.87 -10.67 15.94
N PHE A 170 -21.56 -11.58 16.63
CA PHE A 170 -23.02 -11.70 16.69
C PHE A 170 -23.62 -11.19 18.02
N GLN A 171 -22.86 -10.35 18.75
CA GLN A 171 -23.25 -9.67 19.99
C GLN A 171 -23.55 -8.18 19.77
#